data_AF-A0A2W7QXQ1-F1
#
_entry.id   AF-A0A2W7QXQ1-F1
#
_cell.length_a   1.000
_cell.length_b   1.000
_cell.length_c   1.000
_cell.angle_alpha   90.00
_cell.angle_beta   90.00
_cell.angle_gamma   90.00
#
_symmetry.space_group_name_H-M   'P 1'
#
loop_
_entity.id
_entity.type
_entity.pdbx_description
1 polymer ?
#
loop_
_entity_poly.entity_id
_entity_poly.type
_entity_poly.pdbx_seq_one_letter_code
_entity_poly.pdbx_strand_id
1 'polypeptide(L)'
;MLVQRGAPCPAEVMAQWVAGAGYVICWELVTQKPIRRWSKAAKGRVRRTNLRRRLERKFPLLAEIFIAEALASRPGYYDGD
;
A
#
# COMPACT_ATOMS: atom_id res chain seq x y z
N MET A 1 12.32 8.71 15.91
CA MET A 1 13.46 9.63 15.74
C MET A 1 13.78 9.84 14.26
N LEU A 2 14.19 11.05 13.84
CA LEU A 2 14.78 11.26 12.51
C LEU A 2 16.28 10.96 12.59
N VAL A 3 16.78 10.14 11.67
CA VAL A 3 18.17 9.67 11.68
C VAL A 3 18.77 9.91 10.31
N GLN A 4 20.02 10.37 10.28
CA GLN A 4 20.74 10.56 9.02
C GLN A 4 20.98 9.21 8.33
N ARG A 5 20.86 9.19 7.01
CA ARG A 5 21.09 7.97 6.23
C ARG A 5 22.53 7.47 6.43
N GLY A 6 22.69 6.17 6.72
CA GLY A 6 23.99 5.55 6.96
C GLY A 6 24.47 5.59 8.41
N ALA A 7 23.72 6.23 9.31
CA ALA A 7 24.00 6.13 10.73
C ALA A 7 23.78 4.69 11.25
N PRO A 8 24.49 4.27 12.30
CA PRO A 8 24.24 2.98 12.96
C PRO A 8 22.85 2.93 13.62
N CYS A 9 22.48 1.74 14.09
CA CYS A 9 21.22 1.53 14.81
C CYS A 9 21.10 2.53 15.98
N PRO A 10 19.97 3.23 16.11
CA PRO A 10 19.68 4.07 17.26
C PRO A 10 19.95 3.38 18.60
N ALA A 11 20.60 4.09 19.53
CA ALA A 11 20.86 3.57 20.87
C ALA A 11 19.57 3.16 21.60
N GLU A 12 18.48 3.91 21.42
CA GLU A 12 17.15 3.60 21.95
C GLU A 12 16.58 2.26 21.45
N VAL A 13 16.88 1.88 20.21
CA VAL A 13 16.45 0.61 19.60
C VAL A 13 17.36 -0.53 20.05
N MET A 14 18.68 -0.30 20.08
CA MET A 14 19.65 -1.30 20.58
C MET A 14 19.44 -1.64 22.05
N ALA A 15 19.04 -0.67 22.89
CA ALA A 15 18.74 -0.89 24.30
C ALA A 15 17.57 -1.86 24.54
N GLN A 16 16.70 -2.09 23.54
CA GLN A 16 15.61 -3.07 23.62
C GLN A 16 16.08 -4.50 23.32
N TRP A 17 17.32 -4.70 22.86
CA TRP A 17 17.83 -6.02 22.57
C TRP A 17 18.32 -6.71 23.84
N VAL A 18 17.89 -7.96 24.04
CA VAL A 18 18.28 -8.80 25.17
C VAL A 18 18.88 -10.11 24.65
N ALA A 19 20.06 -10.46 25.16
CA ALA A 19 20.74 -11.69 24.78
C ALA A 19 19.89 -12.92 25.16
N GLY A 20 19.74 -13.87 24.23
CA GLY A 20 19.01 -15.12 24.46
C GLY A 20 17.48 -14.99 24.46
N ALA A 21 16.92 -13.83 24.12
CA ALA A 21 15.47 -13.60 24.19
C ALA A 21 14.65 -14.26 23.06
N GLY A 22 15.29 -14.96 22.12
CA GLY A 22 14.61 -15.67 21.02
C GLY A 22 14.04 -14.76 19.92
N TYR A 23 14.33 -13.46 19.96
CA TYR A 23 13.95 -12.50 18.92
C TYR A 23 15.16 -11.74 18.37
N VAL A 24 14.96 -11.12 17.21
CA VAL A 24 15.90 -10.20 16.57
C VAL A 24 15.23 -8.86 16.35
N ILE A 25 16.02 -7.78 16.46
CA ILE A 25 15.55 -6.43 16.14
C ILE A 25 16.10 -6.08 14.75
N CYS A 26 15.19 -5.98 13.78
CA CYS A 26 15.50 -5.44 12.45
C CYS A 26 15.01 -4.00 12.39
N TRP A 27 15.85 -3.11 11.89
CA TRP A 27 15.48 -1.71 11.68
C TRP A 27 15.95 -1.28 10.29
N GLU A 28 15.20 -0.36 9.68
CA GLU A 28 15.54 0.19 8.37
C GLU A 28 15.24 1.71 8.36
N LEU A 29 16.04 2.44 7.61
CA LEU A 29 15.88 3.87 7.39
C LEU A 29 14.82 4.12 6.31
N VAL A 30 13.61 4.48 6.73
CA VAL A 30 12.56 4.93 5.80
C VAL A 30 12.78 6.39 5.45
N THR A 31 12.86 6.69 4.15
CA THR A 31 12.95 8.08 3.70
C THR A 31 11.63 8.80 4.00
N GLN A 32 11.70 9.86 4.80
CA GLN A 32 10.57 10.77 4.99
C GLN A 32 10.33 11.52 3.68
N LYS A 33 9.33 11.09 2.93
CA LYS A 33 8.82 11.80 1.75
C LYS A 33 7.41 12.29 2.07
N PRO A 34 7.03 13.50 1.64
CA PRO A 34 5.65 13.93 1.77
C PRO A 34 4.74 12.92 1.08
N ILE A 35 3.67 12.53 1.77
CA ILE A 35 2.72 11.56 1.23
C ILE A 35 2.08 12.20 -0.01
N ARG A 36 2.39 11.66 -1.19
CA ARG A 36 1.74 12.08 -2.42
C ARG A 36 0.32 11.52 -2.44
N ARG A 37 -0.64 12.32 -1.97
CA ARG A 37 -2.06 11.98 -2.02
C ARG A 37 -2.55 12.06 -3.46
N TRP A 38 -3.30 11.05 -3.88
CA TRP A 38 -4.01 11.12 -5.15
C TRP A 38 -5.19 12.08 -5.05
N SER A 39 -5.46 12.78 -6.15
CA SER A 39 -6.77 13.42 -6.31
C SER A 39 -7.85 12.35 -6.36
N LYS A 40 -9.08 12.69 -5.96
CA LYS A 40 -10.24 11.79 -6.03
C LYS A 40 -10.39 11.16 -7.42
N ALA A 41 -10.30 11.97 -8.48
CA ALA A 41 -10.35 11.50 -9.86
C ALA A 41 -9.21 10.52 -10.22
N ALA A 42 -7.97 10.80 -9.80
CA ALA A 42 -6.84 9.89 -10.04
C ALA A 42 -7.02 8.56 -9.30
N LYS A 43 -7.51 8.61 -8.06
CA LYS A 43 -7.78 7.43 -7.23
C LYS A 43 -8.89 6.56 -7.81
N GLY A 44 -9.99 7.17 -8.24
CA GLY A 44 -11.06 6.46 -8.93
C GLY A 44 -10.58 5.80 -10.23
N ARG A 45 -9.85 6.56 -11.07
CA ARG A 45 -9.28 6.03 -12.32
C ARG A 45 -8.42 4.79 -12.09
N VAL A 46 -7.48 4.85 -11.14
CA VAL A 46 -6.59 3.70 -10.86
C VAL A 46 -7.36 2.51 -10.28
N ARG A 47 -8.35 2.75 -9.41
CA ARG A 47 -9.21 1.68 -8.89
C ARG A 47 -9.96 0.96 -10.02
N ARG A 48 -10.49 1.70 -11.00
CA ARG A 48 -11.17 1.12 -12.18
C ARG A 48 -10.20 0.33 -13.06
N THR A 49 -9.01 0.86 -13.34
CA THR A 49 -7.97 0.16 -14.12
C THR A 49 -7.53 -1.13 -13.43
N ASN A 50 -7.33 -1.10 -12.11
CA ASN A 50 -6.92 -2.28 -11.34
C ASN A 50 -8.03 -3.33 -11.27
N LEU A 51 -9.30 -2.92 -11.15
CA LEU A 51 -10.46 -3.81 -11.24
C LEU A 51 -10.46 -4.53 -12.59
N ARG A 52 -10.35 -3.77 -13.68
CA ARG A 52 -10.34 -4.30 -15.05
C ARG A 52 -9.22 -5.31 -15.26
N ARG A 53 -7.96 -4.93 -14.98
CA ARG A 53 -6.80 -5.83 -15.08
C ARG A 53 -6.97 -7.11 -14.25
N ARG A 54 -7.55 -7.01 -13.06
CA ARG A 54 -7.75 -8.16 -12.18
C ARG A 54 -8.81 -9.12 -12.73
N LEU A 55 -9.89 -8.59 -13.28
CA LEU A 55 -11.00 -9.38 -13.79
C LEU A 55 -10.73 -9.95 -15.19
N GLU A 56 -10.10 -9.19 -16.09
CA GLU A 56 -9.62 -9.69 -17.39
C GLU A 56 -8.67 -10.87 -17.21
N ARG A 57 -7.80 -10.82 -16.19
CA ARG A 57 -6.87 -11.91 -15.88
C ARG A 57 -7.55 -13.14 -15.28
N LYS A 58 -8.57 -12.96 -14.44
CA LYS A 58 -9.22 -14.07 -13.70
C LYS A 58 -10.37 -14.70 -14.47
N PHE A 59 -11.15 -13.89 -15.16
CA PHE A 59 -12.41 -14.27 -15.80
C PHE A 59 -12.49 -13.61 -17.18
N PRO A 60 -11.58 -13.94 -18.13
CA PRO A 60 -11.47 -13.21 -19.40
C PRO A 60 -12.78 -13.14 -20.18
N LEU A 61 -13.58 -14.22 -20.15
CA LEU A 61 -14.85 -14.31 -20.87
C LEU A 61 -16.00 -13.53 -20.20
N LEU A 62 -15.92 -13.28 -18.89
CA LEU A 62 -16.97 -12.64 -18.09
C LEU A 62 -16.52 -11.31 -17.48
N ALA A 63 -15.36 -10.80 -17.89
CA ALA A 63 -14.72 -9.66 -17.26
C ALA A 63 -15.62 -8.42 -17.28
N GLU A 64 -16.23 -8.12 -18.42
CA GLU A 64 -17.10 -6.93 -18.56
C GLU A 64 -18.35 -7.01 -17.65
N ILE A 65 -18.94 -8.20 -17.50
CA ILE A 65 -20.12 -8.40 -16.64
C ILE A 65 -19.74 -8.12 -15.18
N PHE A 66 -18.65 -8.72 -14.71
CA PHE A 66 -18.19 -8.51 -13.33
C PHE A 66 -17.65 -7.09 -13.08
N ILE A 67 -17.09 -6.44 -14.10
CA ILE A 67 -16.69 -5.03 -14.00
C ILE A 67 -17.94 -4.16 -13.82
N ALA A 68 -18.96 -4.34 -14.65
CA ALA A 68 -20.20 -3.57 -14.57
C ALA A 68 -20.89 -3.73 -13.21
N GLU A 69 -21.02 -4.98 -12.72
CA GLU A 69 -21.60 -5.27 -11.41
C GLU A 69 -20.79 -4.66 -10.25
N ALA A 70 -19.46 -4.76 -10.30
CA ALA A 70 -18.60 -4.17 -9.28
C ALA A 70 -18.71 -2.62 -9.25
N LEU A 71 -18.77 -1.99 -10.43
CA LEU A 71 -18.97 -0.54 -10.53
C LEU A 71 -20.34 -0.11 -9.99
N ALA A 72 -21.39 -0.87 -10.28
CA ALA A 72 -22.75 -0.59 -9.80
C ALA A 72 -22.91 -0.81 -8.30
N SER A 73 -22.28 -1.85 -7.74
CA SER A 73 -22.40 -2.17 -6.31
C SER A 73 -21.65 -1.21 -5.39
N ARG A 74 -20.58 -0.54 -5.87
CA ARG A 74 -19.74 0.34 -5.05
C ARG A 74 -19.29 1.61 -5.79
N PRO A 75 -20.23 2.48 -6.23
CA PRO A 75 -19.91 3.64 -7.05
C PRO A 75 -18.92 4.60 -6.37
N GLY A 76 -19.15 4.97 -5.10
CA GLY A 76 -18.26 5.89 -4.36
C GLY A 76 -16.80 5.41 -4.26
N TYR A 77 -16.60 4.10 -4.05
CA TYR A 77 -15.25 3.53 -4.05
C TYR A 77 -14.56 3.73 -5.41
N TYR A 78 -15.26 3.48 -6.52
CA TYR A 78 -14.68 3.64 -7.85
C TYR A 78 -14.60 5.08 -8.33
N ASP A 79 -15.33 6.00 -7.69
CA ASP A 79 -15.21 7.45 -7.90
C ASP A 79 -14.11 8.11 -7.06
N GLY A 80 -13.45 7.32 -6.21
CA GLY A 80 -12.25 7.73 -5.51
C GLY A 80 -12.48 8.27 -4.10
N ASP A 81 -13.68 8.07 -3.53
CA ASP A 81 -13.96 8.33 -2.12
C ASP A 81 -13.05 7.52 -1.18
#